data_AF-A0A7C4S1G2-F1
#
_entry.id   AF-A0A7C4S1G2-F1
#
_cell.length_a   1.000
_cell.length_b   1.000
_cell.length_c   1.000
_cell.angle_alpha   90.00
_cell.angle_beta   90.00
_cell.angle_gamma   90.00
#
_symmetry.space_group_name_H-M   'P 1'
#
loop_
_entity.id
_entity.type
_entity.pdbx_description
1 polymer ?
#
loop_
_entity_poly.entity_id
_entity_poly.type
_entity_poly.pdbx_seq_one_letter_code
_entity_poly.pdbx_strand_id
1 'polypeptide(L)' 'MKRTVVDLFCGCGGFSRGFLEEGFDIVLGIDIDVKASKSFSENFPKAVIL' A
#
# COMPACT_ATOMS: atom_id res chain seq x y z
N MET A 1 8.31 13.37 12.68
CA MET A 1 8.55 12.71 11.37
C MET A 1 7.60 11.53 11.24
N LYS A 2 6.94 11.37 10.08
CA LYS A 2 6.07 10.23 9.79
C LYS A 2 6.93 9.08 9.24
N ARG A 3 6.79 7.86 9.76
CA ARG A 3 7.53 6.70 9.24
C ARG A 3 6.90 6.23 7.94
N THR A 4 7.72 5.84 6.98
CA THR A 4 7.28 5.39 5.66
C THR A 4 7.26 3.86 5.57
N VAL A 5 6.31 3.32 4.81
CA VAL A 5 6.16 1.87 4.57
C VAL A 5 6.25 1.59 3.08
N VAL A 6 7.04 0.55 2.76
CA VAL A 6 7.03 -0.15 1.48
C VAL A 6 6.46 -1.54 1.75
N ASP A 7 5.39 -1.88 1.05
CA ASP A 7 4.66 -3.13 1.22
C ASP A 7 4.98 -4.07 0.06
N LEU A 8 5.77 -5.11 0.32
CA LEU A 8 6.14 -6.12 -0.67
C LEU A 8 5.14 -7.26 -0.60
N PHE A 9 4.64 -7.72 -1.76
CA PHE A 9 3.52 -8.67 -1.85
C PHE A 9 2.25 -8.07 -1.24
N CYS A 10 1.95 -6.83 -1.60
CA CYS A 10 0.97 -6.00 -0.88
C CYS A 10 -0.48 -6.46 -1.02
N GLY A 11 -0.78 -7.30 -2.02
CA GLY A 11 -2.14 -7.69 -2.39
C GLY A 11 -3.02 -6.45 -2.56
N CYS A 12 -4.25 -6.51 -2.04
CA CYS A 12 -5.16 -5.36 -2.03
C CYS A 12 -4.84 -4.30 -0.95
N GLY A 13 -3.80 -4.53 -0.14
CA GLY A 13 -3.25 -3.57 0.82
C GLY A 13 -3.79 -3.66 2.24
N GLY A 14 -4.13 -4.87 2.72
CA GLY A 14 -4.56 -5.08 4.11
C GLY A 14 -3.48 -4.74 5.14
N PHE A 15 -2.22 -5.09 4.87
CA PHE A 15 -1.07 -4.76 5.72
C PHE A 15 -0.82 -3.24 5.74
N SER A 16 -0.79 -2.62 4.56
CA SER A 16 -0.74 -1.16 4.40
C SER A 16 -1.86 -0.41 5.13
N ARG A 17 -3.09 -0.97 5.19
CA ARG A 17 -4.22 -0.32 5.88
C ARG A 17 -3.95 -0.18 7.38
N GLY A 18 -3.46 -1.24 8.02
CA GLY A 18 -3.11 -1.18 9.45
C GLY A 18 -2.03 -0.14 9.74
N PHE A 19 -0.97 -0.08 8.92
CA PHE A 19 0.07 0.95 9.09
C PHE A 19 -0.44 2.37 8.86
N LEU A 20 -1.33 2.56 7.89
CA LEU A 20 -1.95 3.86 7.65
C LEU A 20 -2.77 4.32 8.86
N GLU A 21 -3.51 3.41 9.51
CA GLU A 21 -4.29 3.68 10.73
C GLU A 21 -3.39 4.03 11.93
N GLU A 22 -2.21 3.42 12.03
CA GLU A 22 -1.17 3.77 13.02
C GLU A 22 -0.38 5.04 12.65
N GLY A 23 -0.80 5.77 11.62
CA GLY A 23 -0.23 7.06 11.24
C GLY A 23 1.07 6.98 10.44
N PHE A 24 1.36 5.84 9.79
CA PHE A 24 2.47 5.72 8.85
C PHE A 24 2.10 6.22 7.45
N ASP A 25 3.10 6.48 6.63
CA ASP A 25 2.93 6.89 5.24
C ASP A 25 3.18 5.72 4.31
N ILE A 26 2.13 5.30 3.59
CA ILE A 26 2.23 4.22 2.61
C ILE A 26 2.70 4.84 1.29
N VAL A 27 3.92 4.51 0.88
CA VAL A 27 4.55 5.17 -0.28
C VAL A 27 4.69 4.25 -1.49
N LEU A 28 4.77 2.93 -1.27
CA LEU A 28 4.93 1.94 -2.34
C LEU A 28 4.29 0.60 -1.95
N GLY A 29 3.43 0.07 -2.82
CA GLY A 29 3.05 -1.34 -2.84
C GLY A 29 3.67 -2.04 -4.05
N ILE A 30 4.06 -3.32 -3.89
CA ILE A 30 4.51 -4.16 -5.01
C ILE A 30 3.72 -5.45 -5.00
N ASP A 31 3.01 -5.74 -6.09
CA ASP A 31 2.33 -7.03 -6.28
C ASP A 31 2.19 -7.42 -7.76
N ILE A 32 2.29 -8.72 -8.03
CA ILE A 32 2.19 -9.26 -9.39
C ILE A 32 0.73 -9.42 -9.86
N ASP A 33 -0.22 -9.51 -8.92
CA ASP A 33 -1.64 -9.62 -9.25
C ASP A 33 -2.23 -8.25 -9.59
N VAL A 34 -2.49 -8.03 -10.88
CA VAL A 34 -3.05 -6.78 -11.41
C VAL A 34 -4.40 -6.39 -10.77
N LYS A 35 -5.24 -7.37 -10.39
CA LYS A 35 -6.53 -7.07 -9.72
C LYS A 35 -6.31 -6.60 -8.29
N ALA A 36 -5.35 -7.22 -7.60
CA ALA A 36 -4.95 -6.81 -6.26
C ALA A 36 -4.32 -5.41 -6.30
N SER A 37 -3.39 -5.16 -7.22
CA SER A 37 -2.75 -3.86 -7.45
C SER A 37 -3.75 -2.75 -7.81
N LYS A 38 -4.79 -3.06 -8.60
CA LYS A 38 -5.88 -2.11 -8.86
C LYS A 38 -6.60 -1.73 -7.56
N SER A 39 -6.98 -2.72 -6.76
CA SER A 39 -7.63 -2.48 -5.46
C SER A 39 -6.72 -1.68 -4.52
N PHE A 40 -5.42 -1.99 -4.50
CA PHE A 40 -4.42 -1.24 -3.73
C PHE A 40 -4.38 0.23 -4.15
N SER A 41 -4.35 0.52 -5.46
CA SER A 41 -4.31 1.89 -5.98
C SER A 41 -5.56 2.71 -5.62
N GLU A 42 -6.72 2.07 -5.56
CA GLU A 42 -7.98 2.70 -5.13
C GLU A 42 -7.98 2.98 -3.61
N ASN A 43 -7.42 2.05 -2.82
CA ASN A 43 -7.31 2.18 -1.36
C ASN A 43 -6.26 3.21 -0.91
N PHE A 44 -5.17 3.35 -1.66
CA PHE A 44 -4.01 4.18 -1.34
C PHE A 44 -3.61 5.07 -2.54
N PRO A 45 -4.43 6.06 -2.94
CA PRO A 45 -4.23 6.85 -4.17
C PRO A 45 -2.97 7.74 -4.17
N LYS A 46 -2.27 7.84 -3.04
CA LYS A 46 -1.00 8.57 -2.90
C LYS A 46 0.23 7.66 -2.96
N ALA A 47 0.04 6.34 -2.85
CA ALA A 47 1.12 5.37 -2.93
C ALA A 47 1.36 5.01 -4.40
N VAL A 48 2.63 4.76 -4.75
CA VAL A 48 2.97 4.13 -6.02
C VAL A 48 2.63 2.63 -5.93
N ILE A 49 2.15 2.04 -7.02
CA ILE A 49 1.94 0.60 -7.14
C ILE A 49 2.77 0.08 -8.31
N LEU A 50 3.56 -0.98 -8.07
CA LEU A 50 4.38 -1.67 -9.07
C LEU A 50 3.95 -3.12 -9.24
#